data_AF-A0A4Q6CAL3-F1
#
_entry.id   AF-A0A4Q6CAL3-F1
#
_cell.length_a   1.000
_cell.length_b   1.000
_cell.length_c   1.000
_cell.angle_alpha   90.00
_cell.angle_beta   90.00
_cell.angle_gamma   90.00
#
_symmetry.space_group_name_H-M   'P 1'
#
loop_
_entity.id
_entity.type
_entity.pdbx_description
1 polymer ?
#
loop_
_entity_poly.entity_id
_entity_poly.type
_entity_poly.pdbx_seq_one_letter_code
_entity_poly.pdbx_strand_id
1 'polypeptide(L)'
;MTSQVELFNRVLADTKKRLMRWKYARLGEYESFVFQPKTVFRAFKSELELPGGNFRVFLVEKKFPDAEWDFEIEKYRPELHFLEGQNNVLEITDDDVDISSFGTLITEVAFSTDTARRLLGL
;
A
#
# COMPACT_ATOMS: atom_id res chain seq x y z
N MET A 1 -10.18 20.08 4.73
CA MET A 1 -9.08 19.24 4.21
C MET A 1 -8.99 18.05 5.12
N THR A 2 -9.12 16.83 4.59
CA THR A 2 -8.89 15.59 5.35
C THR A 2 -7.38 15.42 5.52
N SER A 3 -6.92 15.17 6.73
CA SER A 3 -5.48 14.95 7.00
C SER A 3 -5.01 13.61 6.41
N GLN A 4 -3.70 13.46 6.14
CA GLN A 4 -3.11 12.18 5.69
C GLN A 4 -3.44 11.05 6.67
N VAL A 5 -3.39 11.31 7.98
CA VAL A 5 -3.76 10.35 9.03
C VAL A 5 -5.23 9.91 8.92
N GLU A 6 -6.16 10.84 8.72
CA GLU A 6 -7.58 10.50 8.54
C GLU A 6 -7.82 9.67 7.27
N LEU A 7 -7.14 10.03 6.18
CA LEU A 7 -7.25 9.30 4.92
C LEU A 7 -6.64 7.90 5.02
N PHE A 8 -5.50 7.75 5.69
CA PHE A 8 -4.91 6.45 5.99
C PHE A 8 -5.88 5.58 6.81
N ASN A 9 -6.43 6.14 7.89
CA ASN A 9 -7.40 5.45 8.74
C ASN A 9 -8.65 5.03 7.96
N ARG A 10 -9.08 5.85 6.99
CA ARG A 10 -10.16 5.50 6.07
C ARG A 10 -9.81 4.30 5.20
N VAL A 11 -8.64 4.29 4.56
CA VAL A 11 -8.16 3.16 3.74
C VAL A 11 -8.06 1.88 4.57
N LEU A 12 -7.54 1.97 5.79
CA LEU A 12 -7.47 0.84 6.71
C LEU A 12 -8.88 0.32 7.06
N ALA A 13 -9.81 1.21 7.42
CA ALA A 13 -11.18 0.83 7.74
C ALA A 13 -11.90 0.18 6.55
N ASP A 14 -11.77 0.73 5.35
CA ASP A 14 -12.41 0.21 4.14
C ASP A 14 -11.77 -1.11 3.69
N THR A 15 -10.47 -1.29 3.90
CA THR A 15 -9.78 -2.57 3.69
C THR A 15 -10.27 -3.65 4.65
N LYS A 16 -10.38 -3.34 5.95
CA LYS A 16 -10.93 -4.26 6.97
C LYS A 16 -12.38 -4.65 6.67
N LYS A 17 -13.18 -3.71 6.19
CA LYS A 17 -14.57 -3.93 5.76
C LYS A 17 -14.71 -4.61 4.40
N ARG A 18 -13.59 -4.96 3.74
CA ARG A 18 -13.54 -5.57 2.40
C ARG A 18 -14.23 -4.74 1.31
N LEU A 19 -14.27 -3.42 1.50
CA LEU A 19 -14.77 -2.47 0.51
C LEU A 19 -13.72 -2.18 -0.56
N MET A 20 -12.44 -2.26 -0.20
CA MET A 20 -11.32 -2.16 -1.13
C MET A 20 -10.92 -3.54 -1.66
N ARG A 21 -10.86 -3.67 -2.99
CA ARG A 21 -10.45 -4.91 -3.67
C ARG A 21 -9.01 -4.80 -4.12
N TRP A 22 -8.11 -5.12 -3.21
CA TRP A 22 -6.68 -5.15 -3.48
C TRP A 22 -6.31 -6.26 -4.47
N LYS A 23 -5.33 -5.95 -5.32
CA LYS A 23 -4.71 -6.88 -6.27
C LYS A 23 -3.21 -6.64 -6.27
N TYR A 24 -2.42 -7.68 -6.54
CA TYR A 24 -1.00 -7.50 -6.82
C TYR A 24 -0.81 -6.55 -8.02
N ALA A 25 0.03 -5.54 -7.83
CA ALA A 25 0.46 -4.65 -8.89
C ALA A 25 1.76 -5.21 -9.50
N ARG A 26 1.77 -5.40 -10.82
CA ARG A 26 2.99 -5.80 -11.53
C ARG A 26 3.93 -4.61 -11.61
N LEU A 27 5.13 -4.72 -11.04
CA LEU A 27 6.08 -3.60 -10.95
C LEU A 27 6.36 -2.96 -12.32
N GLY A 28 6.51 -3.79 -13.37
CA GLY A 28 6.71 -3.35 -14.75
C GLY A 28 5.62 -2.45 -15.34
N GLU A 29 4.38 -2.49 -14.82
CA GLU A 29 3.28 -1.64 -15.30
C GLU A 29 3.35 -0.20 -14.76
N TYR A 30 4.15 0.06 -13.72
CA TYR A 30 4.13 1.29 -12.92
C TYR A 30 5.52 1.92 -12.72
N GLU A 31 6.54 1.40 -13.40
CA GLU A 31 7.93 1.86 -13.28
C GLU A 31 8.10 3.34 -13.67
N SER A 32 7.23 3.85 -14.54
CA SER A 32 7.34 5.20 -15.11
C SER A 32 6.74 6.30 -14.24
N PHE A 33 5.95 6.01 -13.21
CA PHE A 33 5.24 7.06 -12.46
C PHE A 33 5.04 6.82 -10.97
N VAL A 34 5.25 5.61 -10.43
CA VAL A 34 5.08 5.37 -8.98
C VAL A 34 6.33 4.81 -8.32
N PHE A 35 7.13 3.99 -9.02
CA PHE A 35 8.21 3.22 -8.39
C PHE A 35 9.50 3.18 -9.17
N GLN A 36 10.64 3.28 -8.46
CA GLN A 36 11.89 2.73 -8.97
C GLN A 36 11.86 1.20 -8.77
N PRO A 37 11.87 0.38 -9.84
CA PRO A 37 11.61 -1.07 -9.72
C PRO A 37 12.61 -1.80 -8.85
N LYS A 38 13.85 -1.29 -8.79
CA LYS A 38 14.95 -1.87 -8.00
C LYS A 38 14.75 -1.73 -6.50
N THR A 39 13.97 -0.74 -6.07
CA THR A 39 13.75 -0.43 -4.66
C THR A 39 12.43 -0.99 -4.15
N VAL A 40 11.51 -1.44 -5.00
CA VAL A 40 10.25 -2.04 -4.57
C VAL A 40 10.36 -3.54 -4.40
N PHE A 41 9.93 -4.05 -3.24
CA PHE A 41 9.79 -5.48 -2.99
C PHE A 41 8.48 -6.01 -3.54
N ARG A 42 7.35 -5.39 -3.16
CA ARG A 42 6.03 -5.70 -3.70
C ARG A 42 5.12 -4.49 -3.63
N ALA A 43 4.09 -4.51 -4.47
CA ALA A 43 3.07 -3.47 -4.49
C ALA A 43 1.68 -4.09 -4.70
N PHE A 44 0.69 -3.45 -4.09
CA PHE A 44 -0.72 -3.79 -4.23
C PHE A 44 -1.47 -2.57 -4.74
N LYS A 45 -2.51 -2.79 -5.53
CA LYS A 45 -3.37 -1.75 -6.08
C LYS A 45 -4.83 -2.00 -5.76
N SER A 46 -5.57 -0.93 -5.46
CA SER A 46 -7.02 -0.91 -5.35
C SER A 46 -7.55 0.39 -5.94
N GLU A 47 -8.87 0.46 -6.07
CA GLU A 47 -9.59 1.70 -6.35
C GLU A 47 -10.27 2.18 -5.07
N LEU A 48 -10.35 3.49 -4.90
CA LEU A 48 -11.02 4.16 -3.79
C LEU A 48 -11.82 5.34 -4.34
N GLU A 49 -13.11 5.38 -4.02
CA GLU A 49 -13.98 6.52 -4.32
C GLU A 49 -14.01 7.46 -3.12
N LEU A 50 -13.65 8.72 -3.34
CA LEU A 50 -13.72 9.78 -2.34
C LEU A 50 -14.58 10.94 -2.87
N PRO A 51 -15.13 11.80 -1.99
CA PRO A 51 -15.72 13.06 -2.42
C PRO A 51 -14.68 13.91 -3.15
N GLY A 52 -14.72 13.92 -4.48
CA GLY A 52 -13.73 14.58 -5.33
C GLY A 52 -13.24 13.74 -6.50
N GLY A 53 -13.41 12.41 -6.47
CA GLY A 53 -13.06 11.56 -7.60
C GLY A 53 -12.76 10.10 -7.26
N ASN A 54 -12.36 9.36 -8.29
CA ASN A 54 -11.90 7.99 -8.19
C ASN A 54 -10.37 7.96 -8.18
N PHE A 55 -9.80 7.39 -7.14
CA PHE A 55 -8.36 7.30 -6.92
C PHE A 55 -7.89 5.87 -7.08
N ARG A 56 -6.75 5.68 -7.76
CA ARG A 56 -6.01 4.42 -7.71
C ARG A 56 -5.07 4.48 -6.52
N VAL A 57 -5.25 3.58 -5.58
CA VAL A 57 -4.46 3.51 -4.35
C VAL A 57 -3.43 2.41 -4.49
N PHE A 58 -2.17 2.73 -4.23
CA PHE A 58 -1.07 1.77 -4.20
C PHE A 58 -0.50 1.65 -2.81
N LEU A 59 -0.42 0.42 -2.29
CA LEU A 59 0.34 0.10 -1.08
C LEU A 59 1.64 -0.59 -1.50
N VAL A 60 2.76 -0.08 -1.01
CA VAL A 60 4.07 -0.35 -1.59
C VAL A 60 5.04 -0.63 -0.49
N GLU A 61 5.74 -1.74 -0.58
CA GLU A 61 6.81 -2.08 0.36
C GLU A 61 8.14 -1.87 -0.36
N LYS A 62 8.87 -0.82 -0.01
CA LYS A 62 10.21 -0.53 -0.54
C LYS A 62 11.28 -1.18 0.32
N LYS A 63 12.31 -1.74 -0.31
CA LYS A 63 13.53 -2.21 0.35
C LYS A 63 14.25 -1.04 1.00
N PHE A 64 14.78 -1.23 2.19
CA PHE A 64 15.70 -0.28 2.77
C PHE A 64 16.96 -0.13 1.89
N PRO A 65 17.46 1.10 1.72
CA PRO A 65 18.70 1.34 0.97
C PRO A 65 19.95 0.94 1.77
N ASP A 66 19.85 0.73 3.08
CA ASP A 66 20.99 0.51 3.98
C ASP A 66 21.16 -0.97 4.36
N ALA A 67 22.37 -1.48 4.21
CA ALA A 67 22.73 -2.89 4.41
C ALA A 67 22.87 -3.26 5.90
N GLU A 68 22.98 -2.28 6.81
CA GLU A 68 23.18 -2.55 8.24
C GLU A 68 21.89 -2.94 8.99
N TRP A 69 20.73 -2.55 8.46
CA TRP A 69 19.41 -2.86 9.05
C TRP A 69 18.84 -4.22 8.59
N ASP A 70 19.63 -5.00 7.86
CA ASP A 70 19.17 -6.18 7.14
C ASP A 70 18.98 -7.42 8.03
N PHE A 71 19.31 -7.34 9.32
CA PHE A 71 19.34 -8.54 10.18
C PHE A 71 18.09 -8.84 10.97
N GLU A 72 17.33 -7.90 11.53
CA GLU A 72 16.16 -8.27 12.34
C GLU A 72 15.00 -7.25 12.22
N ILE A 73 13.93 -7.68 11.54
CA ILE A 73 12.52 -7.24 11.69
C ILE A 73 11.95 -6.14 10.76
N GLU A 74 12.71 -5.17 10.23
CA GLU A 74 12.13 -4.10 9.37
C GLU A 74 12.78 -4.01 7.98
N LYS A 75 12.60 -5.02 7.12
CA LYS A 75 13.24 -5.04 5.79
C LYS A 75 12.60 -4.11 4.76
N TYR A 76 11.40 -3.59 5.04
CA TYR A 76 10.65 -2.79 4.08
C TYR A 76 10.02 -1.54 4.69
N ARG A 77 10.16 -0.39 4.01
CA ARG A 77 9.44 0.86 4.30
C ARG A 77 8.14 0.88 3.51
N PRO A 78 6.98 0.88 4.17
CA PRO A 78 5.71 0.93 3.48
C PRO A 78 5.30 2.35 3.14
N GLU A 79 4.70 2.50 1.96
CA GLU A 79 4.17 3.77 1.47
C GLU A 79 2.80 3.56 0.84
N LEU A 80 1.94 4.57 0.93
CA LEU A 80 0.62 4.59 0.32
C LEU A 80 0.53 5.75 -0.67
N HIS A 81 0.31 5.45 -1.95
CA HIS A 81 0.19 6.45 -3.00
C HIS A 81 -1.25 6.53 -3.51
N PHE A 82 -1.73 7.75 -3.75
CA PHE A 82 -3.02 8.01 -4.36
C PHE A 82 -2.80 8.65 -5.71
N LEU A 83 -3.34 8.02 -6.74
CA LEU A 83 -3.20 8.48 -8.11
C LEU A 83 -4.54 8.94 -8.67
N GLU A 84 -4.51 10.13 -9.27
CA GLU A 84 -5.56 10.63 -10.16
C GLU A 84 -5.04 10.60 -11.60
N GLY A 85 -5.62 9.75 -12.44
CA GLY A 85 -5.00 9.42 -13.72
C GLY A 85 -3.60 8.82 -13.50
N GLN A 86 -2.58 9.35 -14.16
CA GLN A 86 -1.17 8.91 -14.01
C GLN A 86 -0.38 9.72 -12.98
N ASN A 87 -0.99 10.73 -12.35
CA ASN A 87 -0.29 11.61 -11.42
C ASN A 87 -0.41 11.08 -10.01
N ASN A 88 0.72 10.91 -9.31
CA ASN A 88 0.71 10.72 -7.87
C ASN A 88 0.34 12.06 -7.21
N VAL A 89 -0.85 12.14 -6.62
CA VAL A 89 -1.37 13.36 -6.00
C VAL A 89 -1.16 13.40 -4.50
N LEU A 90 -0.90 12.25 -3.88
CA LEU A 90 -0.63 12.15 -2.45
C LEU A 90 0.18 10.90 -2.13
N GLU A 91 1.17 11.08 -1.28
CA GLU A 91 1.96 10.03 -0.68
C GLU A 91 1.78 10.08 0.84
N ILE A 92 1.66 8.91 1.47
CA ILE A 92 1.63 8.74 2.91
C ILE A 92 2.73 7.75 3.27
N THR A 93 3.59 8.16 4.19
CA THR A 93 4.77 7.43 4.63
C THR A 93 4.72 7.20 6.15
N ASP A 94 5.75 6.56 6.69
CA ASP A 94 5.90 6.35 8.13
C ASP A 94 6.27 7.63 8.91
N ASP A 95 6.60 8.73 8.23
CA ASP A 95 6.68 10.06 8.82
C ASP A 95 5.29 10.66 9.11
N ASP A 96 4.25 10.22 8.37
CA ASP A 96 2.88 10.70 8.52
C ASP A 96 2.05 9.83 9.47
N VAL A 97 2.31 8.53 9.51
CA VAL A 97 1.54 7.53 10.25
C VAL A 97 2.47 6.45 10.80
N ASP A 98 2.26 6.02 12.05
CA ASP A 98 3.06 4.97 12.68
C ASP A 98 3.21 3.71 11.83
N ILE A 99 4.44 3.20 11.74
CA ILE A 99 4.78 1.98 10.97
C ILE A 99 3.95 0.75 11.39
N SER A 100 3.53 0.68 12.66
CA SER A 100 2.65 -0.38 13.18
C SER A 100 1.26 -0.37 12.52
N SER A 101 0.74 0.82 12.18
CA SER A 101 -0.53 0.98 11.48
C SER A 101 -0.41 0.51 10.03
N PHE A 102 0.72 0.80 9.37
CA PHE A 102 1.05 0.20 8.07
C PHE A 102 1.16 -1.32 8.14
N GLY A 103 1.80 -1.87 9.17
CA GLY A 103 1.86 -3.32 9.39
C GLY A 103 0.47 -3.97 9.47
N THR A 104 -0.49 -3.29 10.10
CA THR A 104 -1.89 -3.74 10.14
C THR A 104 -2.53 -3.70 8.75
N LEU A 105 -2.35 -2.61 8.00
CA LEU A 105 -2.87 -2.49 6.64
C LEU A 105 -2.29 -3.57 5.72
N ILE A 106 -0.97 -3.76 5.73
CA ILE A 106 -0.28 -4.79 4.94
C ILE A 106 -0.81 -6.18 5.26
N THR A 107 -1.01 -6.49 6.54
CA THR A 107 -1.56 -7.79 6.96
C THR A 107 -2.95 -8.02 6.38
N GLU A 108 -3.82 -7.00 6.43
CA GLU A 108 -5.19 -7.10 5.89
C GLU A 108 -5.21 -7.20 4.36
N VAL A 109 -4.34 -6.45 3.69
CA VAL A 109 -4.16 -6.52 2.24
C VAL A 109 -3.65 -7.90 1.84
N ALA A 110 -2.55 -8.36 2.44
CA ALA A 110 -1.97 -9.67 2.17
C ALA A 110 -2.98 -10.79 2.41
N PHE A 111 -3.73 -10.77 3.51
CA PHE A 111 -4.79 -11.75 3.76
C PHE A 111 -5.88 -11.74 2.67
N SER A 112 -6.21 -10.57 2.12
CA SER A 112 -7.20 -10.44 1.05
C SER A 112 -6.69 -10.83 -0.34
N THR A 113 -5.39 -10.68 -0.60
CA THR A 113 -4.77 -10.90 -1.92
C THR A 113 -4.05 -12.23 -2.06
N ASP A 114 -3.54 -12.77 -0.96
CA ASP A 114 -2.92 -14.08 -0.99
C ASP A 114 -3.99 -15.15 -1.18
N THR A 115 -3.51 -16.20 -1.81
CA THR A 115 -4.07 -17.53 -2.01
C THR A 115 -4.49 -18.22 -0.68
N ALA A 116 -4.82 -17.49 0.38
CA ALA A 116 -5.33 -17.99 1.66
C ALA A 116 -6.71 -18.65 1.53
N ARG A 117 -7.53 -18.29 0.53
CA ARG A 117 -8.72 -19.10 0.16
C ARG A 117 -8.34 -20.53 -0.27
N ARG A 118 -7.19 -20.68 -0.95
CA ARG A 118 -6.72 -21.99 -1.47
C ARG A 118 -6.04 -22.86 -0.40
N LEU A 119 -5.46 -22.24 0.64
CA LEU A 119 -4.81 -22.97 1.75
C LEU A 119 -5.76 -23.23 2.94
N LEU A 120 -6.81 -22.43 3.12
CA LEU A 120 -7.82 -22.62 4.17
C LEU A 120 -9.06 -23.42 3.72
N GLY A 121 -9.12 -23.83 2.44
CA GLY A 121 -10.24 -24.63 1.92
C GLY A 121 -11.60 -23.93 1.97
N LEU A 122 -11.63 -22.60 1.75
CA LEU A 122 -12.84 -21.79 1.61
C LEU A 122 -13.01 -21.26 0.19
#